data_AF-M5FPL2-F1
#
_entry.id   AF-M5FPL2-F1
#
_cell.length_a   1.000
_cell.length_b   1.000
_cell.length_c   1.000
_cell.angle_alpha   90.00
_cell.angle_beta   90.00
_cell.angle_gamma   90.00
#
_symmetry.space_group_name_H-M   'P 1'
#
loop_
_entity.id
_entity.type
_entity.pdbx_description
1 polymer ?
#
loop_
_entity_poly.entity_id
_entity_poly.type
_entity_poly.pdbx_seq_one_letter_code
_entity_poly.pdbx_strand_id
1 'polypeptide(L)'
;MHAAGHSEDCQYTHSLGFTDGVGRSDGEGVERPWAELNQLGGSTREMTYGHHQEVIEDHLHFWNFVKSSQMCTYLWQKHREASKQAEHHREDFQGLCAITHPALLKKWENMSPLPRKEGTTVQSVYKLPNGLIPTRKQMYDRLRLVEAAEEPVWSEASAPTWSVFRGRPSAATFINMGLCLEDEQHKVTSRASAVLRKDAASIDLGLHRARDALAGHLN
;
A
#
# COMPACT_ATOMS: atom_id res chain seq x y z
N MET A 1 1.78 -7.35 11.36
CA MET A 1 3.11 -7.51 10.71
C MET A 1 4.22 -7.48 11.77
N HIS A 2 4.79 -8.63 12.12
CA HIS A 2 5.81 -8.77 13.18
C HIS A 2 7.05 -7.89 12.95
N ALA A 3 7.50 -7.75 11.70
CA ALA A 3 8.67 -6.95 11.33
C ALA A 3 8.58 -5.47 11.73
N ALA A 4 7.38 -4.88 11.76
CA ALA A 4 7.18 -3.48 12.16
C ALA A 4 7.47 -3.22 13.65
N GLY A 5 7.44 -4.27 14.48
CA GLY A 5 7.83 -4.20 15.90
C GLY A 5 9.35 -4.29 16.12
N HIS A 6 10.13 -4.56 15.08
CA HIS A 6 11.59 -4.59 15.14
C HIS A 6 12.20 -3.25 14.72
N SER A 7 13.50 -3.10 15.00
CA SER A 7 14.30 -1.98 14.50
C SER A 7 14.20 -1.87 12.97
N GLU A 8 14.33 -0.64 12.46
CA GLU A 8 14.26 -0.34 11.03
C GLU A 8 15.26 -1.17 10.20
N ASP A 9 16.46 -1.38 10.75
CA ASP A 9 17.52 -2.20 10.13
C ASP A 9 17.11 -3.67 9.93
N CYS A 10 16.34 -4.23 10.88
CA CYS A 10 15.78 -5.57 10.76
C CYS A 10 14.78 -5.64 9.61
N GLN A 11 13.98 -4.58 9.42
CA GLN A 11 13.00 -4.51 8.34
C GLN A 11 13.68 -4.53 6.97
N TYR A 12 14.75 -3.76 6.74
CA TYR A 12 15.45 -3.81 5.45
C TYR A 12 16.20 -5.14 5.22
N THR A 13 16.60 -5.83 6.29
CA THR A 13 17.33 -7.10 6.19
C THR A 13 16.39 -8.28 5.90
N HIS A 14 15.20 -8.28 6.49
CA HIS A 14 14.28 -9.43 6.48
C HIS A 14 12.93 -9.13 5.81
N SER A 15 12.79 -7.97 5.16
CA SER A 15 11.58 -7.66 4.40
C SER A 15 11.49 -8.56 3.18
N LEU A 16 10.37 -9.28 3.11
CA LEU A 16 9.95 -10.03 1.92
C LEU A 16 9.85 -9.12 0.69
N GLY A 17 9.53 -7.83 0.87
CA GLY A 17 9.43 -6.88 -0.24
C GLY A 17 10.76 -6.50 -0.88
N PHE A 18 11.90 -6.77 -0.22
CA PHE A 18 13.25 -6.52 -0.75
C PHE A 18 14.02 -7.81 -1.03
N THR A 19 13.39 -8.97 -0.83
CA THR A 19 14.02 -10.26 -1.04
C THR A 19 13.80 -10.70 -2.49
N ASP A 20 14.89 -11.05 -3.18
CA ASP A 20 14.81 -11.50 -4.56
C ASP A 20 13.99 -12.79 -4.69
N GLY A 21 13.24 -12.90 -5.79
CA GLY A 21 12.32 -14.02 -6.06
C GLY A 21 11.04 -14.03 -5.21
N VAL A 22 10.88 -13.12 -4.26
CA VAL A 22 9.65 -13.01 -3.47
C VAL A 22 8.64 -12.13 -4.18
N GLY A 23 7.49 -12.71 -4.51
CA GLY A 23 6.36 -11.95 -5.07
C GLY A 23 5.69 -11.04 -4.03
N ARG A 24 4.83 -10.13 -4.50
CA ARG A 24 4.00 -9.33 -3.58
C ARG A 24 3.06 -10.25 -2.81
N SER A 25 3.18 -10.23 -1.49
CA SER A 25 2.32 -10.96 -0.56
C SER A 25 1.54 -9.96 0.29
N ASP A 26 0.27 -10.25 0.57
CA ASP A 26 -0.53 -9.52 1.56
C ASP A 26 -0.10 -9.87 2.99
N GLY A 27 0.50 -11.04 3.18
CA GLY A 27 0.91 -11.55 4.49
C GLY A 27 -0.27 -12.07 5.33
N GLU A 28 -1.49 -12.04 4.80
CA GLU A 28 -2.72 -12.42 5.52
C GLU A 28 -3.00 -13.92 5.41
N GLY A 29 -2.30 -14.66 4.54
CA GLY A 29 -2.55 -16.07 4.31
C GLY A 29 -2.51 -16.97 5.56
N VAL A 30 -1.77 -16.56 6.60
CA VAL A 30 -1.73 -17.25 7.90
C VAL A 30 -2.90 -16.90 8.82
N GLU A 31 -3.51 -15.74 8.62
CA GLU A 31 -4.61 -15.21 9.43
C GLU A 31 -5.99 -15.55 8.86
N ARG A 32 -6.09 -15.85 7.55
CA ARG A 32 -7.34 -16.29 6.90
C ARG A 32 -8.10 -17.41 7.63
N PRO A 33 -7.47 -18.48 8.16
CA PRO A 33 -8.21 -19.51 8.89
C PRO A 33 -8.76 -19.05 10.25
N TRP A 34 -8.34 -17.89 10.78
CA TRP A 34 -8.83 -17.42 12.08
C TRP A 34 -10.33 -17.12 12.08
N ALA A 35 -10.88 -16.63 10.96
CA ALA A 35 -12.33 -16.42 10.83
C ALA A 35 -13.11 -17.73 11.00
N GLU A 36 -12.54 -18.84 10.56
CA GLU A 36 -13.13 -20.17 10.58
C GLU A 36 -12.94 -20.81 11.96
N LEU A 37 -11.77 -20.64 12.57
CA LEU A 37 -11.53 -21.03 13.96
C LEU A 37 -12.44 -20.30 14.95
N ASN A 38 -12.78 -19.03 14.69
CA ASN A 38 -13.69 -18.27 15.54
C ASN A 38 -15.11 -18.89 15.60
N GLN A 39 -15.55 -19.58 14.54
CA GLN A 39 -16.84 -20.27 14.53
C GLN A 39 -16.86 -21.48 15.49
N LEU A 40 -15.70 -22.07 15.77
CA LEU A 40 -15.57 -23.17 16.73
C LEU A 40 -15.69 -22.70 18.17
N GLY A 41 -15.44 -21.42 18.46
CA GLY A 41 -15.39 -20.92 19.83
C GLY A 41 -16.65 -21.19 20.65
N GLY A 42 -17.82 -21.22 20.00
CA GLY A 42 -19.09 -21.55 20.67
C GLY A 42 -19.22 -23.03 21.04
N SER A 43 -18.86 -23.93 20.12
CA SER A 43 -18.99 -25.37 20.33
C SER A 43 -17.91 -25.93 21.25
N THR A 44 -16.70 -25.35 21.23
CA THR A 44 -15.58 -25.84 22.03
C THR A 44 -15.61 -25.35 23.48
N ARG A 45 -16.41 -24.32 23.80
CA ARG A 45 -16.43 -23.67 25.12
C ARG A 45 -16.75 -24.58 26.29
N GLU A 46 -17.66 -25.54 26.09
CA GLU A 46 -18.12 -26.46 27.13
C GLU A 46 -17.40 -27.82 27.09
N MET A 47 -16.43 -27.98 26.19
CA MET A 47 -15.66 -29.21 26.05
C MET A 47 -14.65 -29.36 27.19
N THR A 48 -14.32 -30.62 27.54
CA THR A 48 -13.18 -30.90 28.42
C THR A 48 -11.88 -30.43 27.76
N TYR A 49 -10.86 -30.14 28.56
CA TYR A 49 -9.58 -29.61 28.04
C TYR A 49 -8.97 -30.47 26.91
N GLY A 50 -8.94 -31.79 27.08
CA GLY A 50 -8.43 -32.71 26.07
C GLY A 50 -9.27 -32.66 24.79
N HIS A 51 -10.59 -32.72 24.91
CA HIS A 51 -11.47 -32.69 23.75
C HIS A 51 -11.45 -31.35 23.02
N HIS A 52 -11.34 -30.23 23.76
CA HIS A 52 -11.14 -28.90 23.20
C HIS A 52 -9.87 -28.83 22.33
N GLN A 53 -8.76 -29.41 22.80
CA GLN A 53 -7.51 -29.45 22.03
C GLN A 53 -7.65 -30.34 20.78
N GLU A 54 -8.19 -31.55 20.92
CA GLU A 54 -8.39 -32.48 19.81
C GLU A 54 -9.25 -31.85 18.70
N VAL A 55 -10.35 -31.18 19.08
CA VAL A 55 -11.23 -30.53 18.11
C VAL A 55 -10.51 -29.39 17.38
N ILE A 56 -9.76 -28.54 18.08
CA ILE A 56 -9.00 -27.47 17.42
C ILE A 56 -7.93 -28.05 16.48
N GLU A 57 -7.21 -29.07 16.92
CA GLU A 57 -6.16 -29.73 16.13
C GLU A 57 -6.74 -30.38 14.87
N ASP A 58 -7.88 -31.05 14.96
CA ASP A 58 -8.56 -31.65 13.80
C ASP A 58 -8.95 -30.60 12.75
N HIS A 59 -9.48 -29.45 13.18
CA HIS A 59 -9.83 -28.37 12.26
C HIS A 59 -8.60 -27.73 11.63
N LEU A 60 -7.51 -27.55 12.38
CA LEU A 60 -6.23 -27.06 11.84
C LEU A 60 -5.62 -28.06 10.84
N HIS A 61 -5.69 -29.36 11.12
CA HIS A 61 -5.25 -30.41 10.20
C HIS A 61 -6.08 -30.41 8.92
N PHE A 62 -7.39 -30.30 9.03
CA PHE A 62 -8.27 -30.15 7.87
C PHE A 62 -7.88 -28.94 7.02
N TRP A 63 -7.64 -27.78 7.63
CA TRP A 63 -7.18 -26.59 6.92
C TRP A 63 -5.83 -26.79 6.21
N ASN A 64 -4.88 -27.46 6.86
CA ASN A 64 -3.59 -27.80 6.24
C ASN A 64 -3.77 -28.75 5.04
N PHE A 65 -4.66 -29.74 5.15
CA PHE A 65 -4.99 -30.65 4.07
C PHE A 65 -5.64 -29.92 2.89
N VAL A 66 -6.63 -29.06 3.15
CA VAL A 66 -7.31 -28.23 2.13
C VAL A 66 -6.30 -27.33 1.41
N LYS A 67 -5.44 -26.64 2.18
CA LYS A 67 -4.39 -25.78 1.61
C LYS A 67 -3.42 -26.56 0.72
N SER A 68 -3.00 -27.74 1.17
CA SER A 68 -2.04 -28.57 0.43
C SER A 68 -2.66 -29.17 -0.84
N SER A 69 -3.89 -29.68 -0.75
CA SER A 69 -4.61 -30.26 -1.88
C SER A 69 -4.99 -29.22 -2.95
N GLN A 70 -5.31 -27.99 -2.54
CA GLN A 70 -5.66 -26.90 -3.47
C GLN A 70 -4.45 -26.09 -3.97
N MET A 71 -3.25 -26.35 -3.44
CA MET A 71 -2.04 -25.58 -3.73
C MET A 71 -1.76 -25.48 -5.24
N CYS A 72 -1.87 -26.58 -5.97
CA CYS A 72 -1.56 -26.61 -7.41
C CYS A 72 -2.50 -25.67 -8.20
N THR A 73 -3.80 -25.76 -7.95
CA THR A 73 -4.81 -24.92 -8.60
C THR A 73 -4.63 -23.45 -8.24
N TYR A 74 -4.37 -23.17 -6.96
CA TYR A 74 -4.11 -21.82 -6.47
C TYR A 74 -2.87 -21.19 -7.12
N LEU A 75 -1.74 -21.91 -7.14
CA LEU A 75 -0.50 -21.45 -7.75
C LEU A 75 -0.66 -21.23 -9.26
N TRP A 76 -1.39 -22.09 -9.95
CA TRP A 76 -1.66 -21.91 -11.37
C TRP A 76 -2.47 -20.63 -11.67
N GLN A 77 -3.52 -20.38 -10.88
CA GLN A 77 -4.30 -19.14 -11.00
C GLN A 77 -3.42 -17.91 -10.72
N LYS A 78 -2.60 -17.97 -9.67
CA LYS A 78 -1.68 -16.88 -9.31
C LYS A 78 -0.59 -16.65 -10.34
N HIS A 79 -0.07 -17.71 -10.96
CA HIS A 79 0.88 -17.58 -12.06
C HIS A 79 0.26 -16.84 -13.26
N ARG A 80 -1.00 -17.15 -13.62
CA ARG A 80 -1.70 -16.45 -14.70
C ARG A 80 -1.93 -14.98 -14.40
N GLU A 81 -2.30 -14.66 -13.16
CA GLU A 81 -2.44 -13.27 -12.70
C GLU A 81 -1.10 -12.53 -12.75
N ALA A 82 -0.04 -13.14 -12.19
CA ALA A 82 1.31 -12.59 -12.19
C ALA A 82 1.86 -12.37 -13.61
N SER A 83 1.57 -13.28 -14.55
CA SER A 83 1.99 -13.15 -15.95
C SER A 83 1.39 -11.90 -16.61
N LYS A 84 0.13 -11.58 -16.31
CA LYS A 84 -0.52 -10.36 -16.82
C LYS A 84 0.07 -9.10 -16.18
N GLN A 85 0.24 -9.11 -14.86
CA GLN A 85 0.81 -7.98 -14.12
C GLN A 85 2.26 -7.71 -14.49
N ALA A 86 3.03 -8.75 -14.84
CA ALA A 86 4.41 -8.62 -15.28
C ALA A 86 4.55 -7.77 -16.56
N GLU A 87 3.55 -7.80 -17.45
CA GLU A 87 3.57 -6.97 -18.65
C GLU A 87 3.38 -5.48 -18.30
N HIS A 88 2.37 -5.17 -17.49
CA HIS A 88 2.14 -3.80 -17.02
C HIS A 88 3.35 -3.25 -16.25
N HIS A 89 3.91 -4.02 -15.33
CA HIS A 89 5.10 -3.60 -14.59
C HIS A 89 6.32 -3.38 -15.51
N ARG A 90 6.42 -4.13 -16.62
CA ARG A 90 7.49 -3.94 -17.61
C ARG A 90 7.30 -2.64 -18.38
N GLU A 91 6.08 -2.35 -18.83
CA GLU A 91 5.74 -1.09 -19.50
C GLU A 91 6.03 0.11 -18.59
N ASP A 92 5.56 0.07 -17.34
CA ASP A 92 5.80 1.11 -16.35
C ASP A 92 7.30 1.31 -16.10
N PHE A 93 8.05 0.21 -15.94
CA PHE A 93 9.50 0.25 -15.73
C PHE A 93 10.22 0.88 -16.93
N GLN A 94 9.87 0.48 -18.15
CA GLN A 94 10.45 1.05 -19.37
C GLN A 94 10.12 2.53 -19.52
N GLY A 95 8.88 2.94 -19.21
CA GLY A 95 8.47 4.34 -19.20
C GLY A 95 9.29 5.17 -18.22
N LEU A 96 9.49 4.67 -16.99
CA LEU A 96 10.34 5.30 -15.98
C LEU A 96 11.80 5.39 -16.41
N CYS A 97 12.34 4.33 -17.05
CA CYS A 97 13.69 4.37 -17.60
C CYS A 97 13.83 5.42 -18.71
N ALA A 98 12.83 5.56 -19.60
CA ALA A 98 12.88 6.49 -20.72
C ALA A 98 12.93 7.96 -20.29
N ILE A 99 12.26 8.33 -19.19
CA ILE A 99 12.26 9.69 -18.66
C ILE A 99 13.47 10.00 -17.75
N THR A 100 14.19 8.97 -17.30
CA THR A 100 15.29 9.12 -16.34
C THR A 100 16.61 9.40 -17.05
N HIS A 101 17.43 10.29 -16.48
CA HIS A 101 18.74 10.62 -17.05
C HIS A 101 19.65 9.38 -17.14
N PRO A 102 20.30 9.09 -18.30
CA PRO A 102 21.08 7.86 -18.51
C PRO A 102 22.21 7.64 -17.49
N ALA A 103 22.84 8.73 -17.02
CA ALA A 103 23.88 8.64 -15.99
C ALA A 103 23.34 8.11 -14.64
N LEU A 104 22.08 8.40 -14.30
CA LEU A 104 21.44 7.88 -13.07
C LEU A 104 21.11 6.40 -13.22
N LEU A 105 20.60 5.98 -14.39
CA LEU A 105 20.35 4.56 -14.68
C LEU A 105 21.63 3.74 -14.52
N LYS A 106 22.72 4.15 -15.16
CA LYS A 106 24.02 3.48 -15.02
C LYS A 106 24.51 3.46 -13.58
N LYS A 107 24.22 4.50 -12.79
CA LYS A 107 24.55 4.52 -11.36
C LYS A 107 23.75 3.46 -10.59
N TRP A 108 22.44 3.39 -10.81
CA TRP A 108 21.53 2.47 -10.10
C TRP A 108 21.74 1.01 -10.49
N GLU A 109 22.00 0.72 -11.77
CA GLU A 109 22.32 -0.63 -12.25
C GLU A 109 23.57 -1.23 -11.56
N ASN A 110 24.50 -0.37 -11.15
CA ASN A 110 25.70 -0.78 -10.42
C ASN A 110 25.50 -0.89 -8.90
N MET A 111 24.31 -0.56 -8.37
CA MET A 111 24.01 -0.71 -6.95
C MET A 111 23.44 -2.10 -6.66
N SER A 112 23.89 -2.72 -5.57
CA SER A 112 23.31 -3.98 -5.09
C SER A 112 21.97 -3.73 -4.39
N PRO A 113 20.88 -4.41 -4.77
CA PRO A 113 19.60 -4.32 -4.04
C PRO A 113 19.65 -5.02 -2.68
N LEU A 114 20.60 -5.95 -2.48
CA LEU A 114 20.72 -6.70 -1.24
C LEU A 114 21.24 -5.82 -0.09
N PRO A 115 20.64 -5.92 1.11
CA PRO A 115 21.10 -5.19 2.28
C PRO A 115 22.50 -5.67 2.71
N ARG A 116 23.38 -4.71 3.02
CA ARG A 116 24.73 -4.96 3.54
C ARG A 116 24.82 -4.45 4.97
N LYS A 117 25.35 -5.28 5.87
CA LYS A 117 25.65 -4.86 7.24
C LYS A 117 27.02 -4.17 7.30
N GLU A 118 27.05 -2.93 7.74
CA GLU A 118 28.28 -2.18 8.02
C GLU A 118 28.29 -1.82 9.51
N GLY A 119 29.04 -2.60 10.31
CA GLY A 119 29.06 -2.45 11.76
C GLY A 119 27.69 -2.74 12.40
N THR A 120 27.13 -1.74 13.07
CA THR A 120 25.81 -1.82 13.73
C THR A 120 24.64 -1.41 12.83
N THR A 121 24.91 -0.83 11.65
CA THR A 121 23.88 -0.29 10.77
C THR A 121 23.76 -1.11 9.48
N VAL A 122 22.55 -1.18 8.96
CA VAL A 122 22.27 -1.80 7.65
C VAL A 122 22.21 -0.73 6.58
N GLN A 123 23.00 -0.93 5.51
CA GLN A 123 22.90 -0.17 4.28
C GLN A 123 22.02 -0.93 3.28
N SER A 124 21.08 -0.24 2.65
CA SER A 124 20.24 -0.76 1.57
C SER A 124 19.92 0.36 0.61
N VAL A 125 19.79 0.05 -0.68
CA VAL A 125 19.35 1.00 -1.71
C VAL A 125 17.92 1.50 -1.44
N TYR A 126 17.11 0.70 -0.73
CA TYR A 126 15.75 1.07 -0.35
C TYR A 126 15.67 1.86 0.95
N LYS A 127 16.76 1.92 1.71
CA LYS A 127 16.81 2.69 2.95
C LYS A 127 17.04 4.16 2.62
N LEU A 128 16.04 4.97 2.91
CA LEU A 128 16.15 6.41 2.74
C LEU A 128 17.06 6.97 3.85
N PRO A 129 18.08 7.75 3.50
CA PRO A 129 18.94 8.34 4.51
C PRO A 129 18.17 9.45 5.26
N ASN A 130 18.22 9.37 6.59
CA ASN A 130 17.52 10.30 7.47
C ASN A 130 17.93 11.75 7.19
N GLY A 131 16.96 12.62 6.89
CA GLY A 131 17.16 14.06 6.68
C GLY A 131 17.48 14.50 5.25
N LEU A 132 17.62 13.59 4.28
CA LEU A 132 17.86 13.92 2.87
C LEU A 132 16.56 14.18 2.08
N ILE A 133 15.41 13.76 2.60
CA ILE A 133 14.11 14.07 2.02
C ILE A 133 13.65 15.42 2.59
N PRO A 134 13.62 16.48 1.77
CA PRO A 134 13.13 17.76 2.23
C PRO A 134 11.64 17.66 2.55
N THR A 135 11.25 18.17 3.72
CA THR A 135 9.84 18.29 4.10
C THR A 135 9.10 19.21 3.12
N ARG A 136 7.77 19.05 3.01
CA ARG A 136 6.92 19.96 2.20
C ARG A 136 7.19 21.43 2.52
N LYS A 137 7.33 21.75 3.81
CA LYS A 137 7.70 23.10 4.27
C LYS A 137 9.04 23.56 3.74
N GLN A 138 10.08 22.72 3.87
CA GLN A 138 11.42 23.05 3.35
C GLN A 138 11.41 23.26 1.83
N MET A 139 10.64 22.47 1.07
CA MET A 139 10.47 22.67 -0.37
C MET A 139 9.73 23.96 -0.69
N TYR A 140 8.64 24.25 0.04
CA TYR A 140 7.90 25.50 -0.10
C TYR A 140 8.76 26.73 0.17
N ASP A 141 9.52 26.71 1.27
CA ASP A 141 10.44 27.80 1.64
C ASP A 141 11.53 28.00 0.56
N ARG A 142 12.07 26.90 0.00
CA ARG A 142 13.02 26.97 -1.13
C ARG A 142 12.40 27.58 -2.38
N LEU A 143 11.18 27.18 -2.75
CA LEU A 143 10.49 27.74 -3.91
C LEU A 143 10.24 29.24 -3.74
N ARG A 144 9.85 29.68 -2.53
CA ARG A 144 9.70 31.12 -2.25
C ARG A 144 11.00 31.91 -2.35
N LEU A 145 12.13 31.30 -1.95
CA LEU A 145 13.44 31.94 -2.10
C LEU A 145 13.85 32.08 -3.56
N VAL A 146 13.55 31.08 -4.40
CA VAL A 146 13.79 31.14 -5.86
C VAL A 146 12.91 32.23 -6.48
N GLU A 147 11.62 32.27 -6.17
CA GLU A 147 10.71 33.32 -6.66
C GLU A 147 11.12 34.72 -6.22
N ALA A 148 11.70 34.88 -5.02
CA ALA A 148 12.16 36.17 -4.53
C ALA A 148 13.51 36.59 -5.15
N ALA A 149 14.29 35.65 -5.67
CA ALA A 149 15.58 35.89 -6.32
C ALA A 149 15.45 36.11 -7.84
N GLU A 150 14.38 35.62 -8.47
CA GLU A 150 14.05 35.93 -9.86
C GLU A 150 13.47 37.35 -9.95
N GLU A 151 14.12 38.22 -10.75
CA GLU A 151 13.56 39.52 -11.16
C GLU A 151 12.24 39.28 -11.90
N PRO A 152 11.19 40.11 -11.71
CA PRO A 152 9.91 39.91 -12.37
C PRO A 152 10.06 40.03 -13.90
N VAL A 153 10.09 38.88 -14.58
CA VAL A 153 10.15 38.78 -16.05
C VAL A 153 8.87 39.33 -16.72
N TRP A 154 7.83 39.61 -15.95
CA TRP A 154 6.57 40.16 -16.44
C TRP A 154 6.65 41.68 -16.56
N SER A 155 6.87 42.19 -17.77
CA SER A 155 6.56 43.58 -18.06
C SER A 155 5.05 43.79 -17.89
N GLU A 156 4.65 44.82 -17.14
CA GLU A 156 3.25 45.18 -16.90
C GLU A 156 2.44 45.38 -18.19
N ALA A 157 3.12 45.52 -19.34
CA ALA A 157 2.53 45.77 -20.65
C ALA A 157 1.86 44.55 -21.32
N SER A 158 2.14 43.32 -20.88
CA SER A 158 1.65 42.10 -21.56
C SER A 158 0.55 41.34 -20.80
N ALA A 159 0.09 41.87 -19.67
CA ALA A 159 -0.87 41.19 -18.83
C ALA A 159 -2.32 41.44 -19.31
N PRO A 160 -3.12 40.40 -19.61
CA PRO A 160 -4.51 40.57 -20.00
C PRO A 160 -5.32 41.24 -18.89
N THR A 161 -6.31 42.06 -19.24
CA THR A 161 -7.03 43.04 -18.39
C THR A 161 -7.66 42.47 -17.10
N TRP A 162 -7.77 41.16 -16.96
CA TRP A 162 -8.20 40.49 -15.73
C TRP A 162 -7.07 40.33 -14.68
N SER A 163 -5.84 40.72 -15.01
CA SER A 163 -4.64 40.58 -14.17
C SER A 163 -4.51 41.61 -13.03
N VAL A 164 -5.42 42.58 -12.94
CA VAL A 164 -5.35 43.71 -11.97
C VAL A 164 -5.86 43.33 -10.57
N PHE A 165 -5.67 42.08 -10.13
CA PHE A 165 -5.98 41.68 -8.75
C PHE A 165 -4.76 41.90 -7.85
N ARG A 166 -4.77 43.01 -7.10
CA ARG A 166 -3.87 43.19 -5.95
C ARG A 166 -4.16 42.07 -4.95
N GLY A 167 -3.21 41.15 -4.75
CA GLY A 167 -3.34 40.03 -3.82
C GLY A 167 -3.18 38.63 -4.41
N ARG A 168 -2.60 38.48 -5.62
CA ARG A 168 -2.23 37.15 -6.12
C ARG A 168 -1.22 36.47 -5.18
N PRO A 169 -1.50 35.25 -4.70
CA PRO A 169 -0.50 34.46 -4.00
C PRO A 169 0.66 34.15 -4.94
N SER A 170 1.88 34.03 -4.42
CA SER A 170 3.04 33.63 -5.23
C SER A 170 2.80 32.26 -5.88
N ALA A 171 3.46 31.92 -6.98
CA ALA A 171 3.26 30.62 -7.63
C ALA A 171 3.61 29.47 -6.67
N ALA A 172 4.65 29.60 -5.83
CA ALA A 172 4.97 28.64 -4.77
C ALA A 172 3.82 28.50 -3.75
N THR A 173 3.18 29.63 -3.38
CA THR A 173 2.02 29.65 -2.48
C THR A 173 0.82 28.98 -3.13
N PHE A 174 0.58 29.24 -4.41
CA PHE A 174 -0.50 28.64 -5.18
C PHE A 174 -0.31 27.11 -5.31
N ILE A 175 0.90 26.66 -5.67
CA ILE A 175 1.24 25.24 -5.77
C ILE A 175 1.07 24.54 -4.41
N ASN A 176 1.62 25.12 -3.33
CA ASN A 176 1.49 24.53 -2.00
C ASN A 176 0.02 24.47 -1.53
N MET A 177 -0.78 25.49 -1.84
CA MET A 177 -2.22 25.48 -1.56
C MET A 177 -2.93 24.38 -2.36
N GLY A 178 -2.61 24.22 -3.65
CA GLY A 178 -3.15 23.14 -4.50
C GLY A 178 -2.85 21.76 -3.93
N LEU A 179 -1.60 21.50 -3.54
CA LEU A 179 -1.20 20.23 -2.91
C LEU A 179 -1.91 19.97 -1.57
N CYS A 180 -2.10 21.00 -0.74
CA CYS A 180 -2.86 20.88 0.50
C CYS A 180 -4.34 20.57 0.24
N LEU A 181 -4.94 21.22 -0.77
CA LEU A 181 -6.33 20.95 -1.16
C LEU A 181 -6.49 19.53 -1.68
N GLU A 182 -5.55 19.04 -2.49
CA GLU A 182 -5.55 17.66 -3.00
C GLU A 182 -5.44 16.64 -1.86
N ASP A 183 -4.57 16.87 -0.88
CA ASP A 183 -4.46 16.04 0.34
C ASP A 183 -5.79 15.95 1.09
N GLU A 184 -6.47 17.09 1.28
CA GLU A 184 -7.77 17.14 1.96
C GLU A 184 -8.87 16.47 1.14
N GLN A 185 -8.91 16.69 -0.17
CA GLN A 185 -9.82 15.99 -1.07
C GLN A 185 -9.61 14.49 -1.02
N HIS A 186 -8.36 14.01 -1.01
CA HIS A 186 -8.05 12.59 -0.89
C HIS A 186 -8.54 12.00 0.45
N LYS A 187 -8.38 12.71 1.57
CA LYS A 187 -8.93 12.29 2.87
C LYS A 187 -10.46 12.22 2.86
N VAL A 188 -11.12 13.21 2.26
CA VAL A 188 -12.60 13.24 2.19
C VAL A 188 -13.12 12.13 1.29
N THR A 189 -12.54 11.96 0.10
CA THR A 189 -12.95 10.93 -0.87
C THR A 189 -12.68 9.52 -0.37
N SER A 190 -11.56 9.27 0.30
CA SER A 190 -11.28 7.98 0.92
C SER A 190 -12.28 7.65 2.04
N ARG A 191 -12.64 8.63 2.88
CA ARG A 191 -13.68 8.49 3.91
C ARG A 191 -15.06 8.25 3.30
N ALA A 192 -15.45 9.03 2.30
CA ALA A 192 -16.72 8.87 1.59
C ALA A 192 -16.81 7.47 0.96
N SER A 193 -15.73 7.02 0.30
CA SER A 193 -15.63 5.68 -0.30
C SER A 193 -15.72 4.58 0.76
N ALA A 194 -15.12 4.76 1.93
CA ALA A 194 -15.23 3.82 3.04
C ALA A 194 -16.66 3.73 3.62
N VAL A 195 -17.38 4.86 3.70
CA VAL A 195 -18.80 4.88 4.11
C VAL A 195 -19.65 4.15 3.08
N LEU A 196 -19.52 4.49 1.80
CA LEU A 196 -20.26 3.83 0.72
C LEU A 196 -20.02 2.31 0.66
N ARG A 197 -18.77 1.86 0.90
CA ARG A 197 -18.47 0.42 0.99
C ARG A 197 -19.14 -0.24 2.20
N LYS A 198 -19.20 0.43 3.35
CA LYS A 198 -19.90 -0.09 4.54
C LYS A 198 -21.41 -0.18 4.29
N ASP A 199 -22.00 0.82 3.67
CA ASP A 199 -23.42 0.83 3.33
C ASP A 199 -23.74 -0.28 2.31
N ALA A 200 -22.91 -0.43 1.27
CA ALA A 200 -23.05 -1.51 0.29
C ALA A 200 -22.92 -2.90 0.94
N ALA A 201 -21.95 -3.11 1.84
CA ALA A 201 -21.80 -4.36 2.58
C ALA A 201 -22.99 -4.62 3.51
N SER A 202 -23.55 -3.58 4.14
CA SER A 202 -24.76 -3.70 4.97
C SER A 202 -26.00 -4.06 4.15
N ILE A 203 -26.13 -3.52 2.94
CA ILE A 203 -27.23 -3.85 2.01
C ILE A 203 -27.10 -5.30 1.52
N ASP A 204 -25.90 -5.74 1.16
CA ASP A 204 -25.65 -7.11 0.70
C ASP A 204 -25.91 -8.14 1.82
N LEU A 205 -25.52 -7.83 3.06
CA LEU A 205 -25.83 -8.65 4.24
C LEU A 205 -27.35 -8.74 4.49
N GLY A 206 -28.07 -7.63 4.28
CA GLY A 206 -29.53 -7.58 4.38
C GLY A 206 -30.23 -8.43 3.31
N LEU A 207 -29.73 -8.36 2.07
CA LEU A 207 -30.22 -9.18 0.95
C LEU A 207 -29.95 -10.67 1.17
N HIS A 208 -28.79 -11.03 1.72
CA HIS A 208 -28.48 -12.42 2.08
C HIS A 208 -29.47 -12.96 3.13
N ARG A 209 -29.68 -12.21 4.22
CA ARG A 209 -30.65 -12.59 5.27
C ARG A 209 -32.07 -12.71 4.73
N ALA A 210 -32.47 -11.83 3.82
CA ALA A 210 -33.80 -11.89 3.19
C ALA A 210 -33.95 -13.14 2.30
N ARG A 211 -32.90 -13.54 1.57
CA ARG A 211 -32.89 -14.78 0.78
C ARG A 211 -32.96 -16.02 1.66
N ASP A 212 -32.21 -16.05 2.75
CA ASP A 212 -32.21 -17.18 3.69
C ASP A 212 -33.59 -17.32 4.38
N ALA A 213 -34.23 -16.21 4.75
CA ALA A 213 -35.57 -16.20 5.31
C ALA A 213 -36.64 -16.71 4.32
N LEU A 214 -36.54 -16.32 3.04
CA LEU A 214 -37.43 -16.81 1.98
C LEU A 214 -37.22 -18.31 1.70
N ALA A 215 -35.97 -18.78 1.71
CA ALA A 215 -35.66 -20.21 1.53
C ALA A 215 -36.20 -21.06 2.68
N GLY A 216 -36.20 -20.54 3.92
CA GLY A 216 -36.77 -21.20 5.09
C GLY A 216 -38.31 -21.26 5.12
N HIS A 217 -39.02 -20.55 4.24
CA HIS A 217 -40.49 -20.61 4.12
C HIS A 217 -40.97 -21.51 2.98
N LEU A 218 -40.04 -22.06 2.18
CA LEU A 218 -40.31 -22.94 1.04
C LEU A 218 -40.05 -24.43 1.33
N ASN A 219 -39.77 -24.77 2.59
CA ASN A 219 -39.74 -26.14 3.14
C ASN A 219 -40.77 -26.28 4.26
#